data_AF-A0A8T4J5D3-F1
#
_entry.id   AF-A0A8T4J5D3-F1
#
_cell.length_a   1.000
_cell.length_b   1.000
_cell.length_c   1.000
_cell.angle_alpha   90.00
_cell.angle_beta   90.00
_cell.angle_gamma   90.00
#
_symmetry.space_group_name_H-M   'P 1'
#
loop_
_entity.id
_entity.type
_entity.pdbx_description
1 polymer ?
#
loop_
_entity_poly.entity_id
_entity_poly.type
_entity_poly.pdbx_seq_one_letter_code
_entity_poly.pdbx_strand_id
1 'polypeptide(L)'
;MQDKVIEELHSLELKLKRLGFKHATIEPFMQAIEFESFSLLNESLPGERLDNYFKFLNNKVDVISNQFVDRRKKSSEESRLWRHRANFQKSRIEGVMPDSEVSRALKFLIDKSFEL
;
A
#
# COMPACT_ATOMS: atom_id res chain seq x y z
N MET A 1 20.73 1.35 -8.54
CA MET A 1 19.42 0.63 -8.56
C MET A 1 18.97 0.28 -7.14
N GLN A 2 19.83 -0.33 -6.31
CA GLN A 2 19.54 -0.54 -4.89
C GLN A 2 19.24 0.79 -4.16
N ASP A 3 20.04 1.84 -4.39
CA ASP A 3 19.78 3.17 -3.80
C ASP A 3 18.39 3.71 -4.16
N LYS A 4 17.95 3.50 -5.41
CA LYS A 4 16.60 3.88 -5.88
C LYS A 4 15.50 3.12 -5.13
N VAL A 5 15.69 1.83 -4.86
CA VAL A 5 14.76 1.03 -4.07
C VAL A 5 14.65 1.59 -2.66
N ILE A 6 15.79 1.90 -2.02
CA ILE A 6 15.83 2.49 -0.68
C ILE A 6 15.12 3.85 -0.65
N GLU A 7 15.37 4.72 -1.64
CA GLU A 7 14.71 6.02 -1.76
C GLU A 7 13.18 5.90 -1.91
N GLU A 8 12.71 4.99 -2.77
CA GLU A 8 11.27 4.74 -2.97
C GLU A 8 10.61 4.18 -1.70
N LEU A 9 11.25 3.23 -1.01
CA LEU A 9 10.77 2.70 0.26
C LEU A 9 10.70 3.79 1.33
N HIS A 10 11.73 4.64 1.44
CA HIS A 10 11.74 5.74 2.39
C HIS A 10 10.65 6.77 2.08
N SER A 11 10.47 7.12 0.81
CA SER A 11 9.38 8.01 0.36
C SER A 11 8.01 7.46 0.74
N LEU A 12 7.79 6.16 0.55
CA LEU A 12 6.56 5.48 0.89
C LEU A 12 6.32 5.43 2.41
N GLU A 13 7.36 5.17 3.20
CA GLU A 13 7.29 5.19 4.66
C GLU A 13 6.88 6.59 5.18
N LEU A 14 7.53 7.64 4.68
CA LEU A 14 7.20 9.02 5.01
C LEU A 14 5.76 9.38 4.62
N LYS A 15 5.29 8.88 3.48
CA LYS A 15 3.91 9.06 3.03
C LYS A 15 2.93 8.42 4.02
N LEU A 16 3.16 7.18 4.45
CA LEU A 16 2.29 6.50 5.43
C LEU A 16 2.30 7.21 6.79
N LYS A 17 3.45 7.71 7.24
CA LYS A 17 3.55 8.54 8.46
C LYS A 17 2.69 9.80 8.34
N ARG A 18 2.74 10.51 7.20
CA ARG A 18 1.92 11.71 6.94
C ARG A 18 0.42 11.43 6.91
N LEU A 19 0.01 10.22 6.50
CA LEU A 19 -1.40 9.79 6.55
C LEU A 19 -1.88 9.49 7.98
N GLY A 20 -0.97 9.41 8.95
CA GLY A 20 -1.26 9.16 10.37
C GLY A 20 -1.16 7.70 10.77
N PHE A 21 -0.63 6.81 9.93
CA PHE A 21 -0.44 5.41 10.32
C PHE A 21 0.56 5.29 11.46
N LYS A 22 0.23 4.46 12.45
CA LYS A 22 1.11 4.17 13.59
C LYS A 22 2.29 3.33 13.14
N HIS A 23 3.42 3.47 13.83
CA HIS A 23 4.63 2.70 13.52
C HIS A 23 4.38 1.19 13.49
N ALA A 24 3.60 0.65 14.43
CA ALA A 24 3.21 -0.77 14.48
C ALA A 24 2.41 -1.27 13.26
N THR A 25 1.86 -0.36 12.44
CA THR A 25 1.25 -0.68 11.14
C THR A 25 2.25 -0.51 10.00
N ILE A 26 3.06 0.55 10.05
CA ILE A 26 4.01 0.87 8.99
C ILE A 26 5.11 -0.19 8.91
N GLU A 27 5.69 -0.60 10.03
CA GLU A 27 6.84 -1.51 10.06
C GLU A 27 6.55 -2.86 9.39
N PRO A 28 5.48 -3.61 9.74
CA PRO A 28 5.17 -4.86 9.04
C PRO A 28 4.89 -4.67 7.54
N PHE A 29 4.25 -3.56 7.17
CA PHE A 29 4.00 -3.23 5.77
C PHE A 29 5.32 -3.00 5.02
N MET A 30 6.23 -2.21 5.59
CA MET A 30 7.53 -1.89 5.00
C MET A 30 8.41 -3.14 4.85
N GLN A 31 8.46 -4.01 5.86
CA GLN A 31 9.22 -5.26 5.79
C GLN A 31 8.75 -6.16 4.65
N ALA A 32 7.43 -6.30 4.46
CA ALA A 32 6.86 -7.12 3.40
C ALA A 32 7.24 -6.60 2.00
N ILE A 33 7.07 -5.28 1.77
CA ILE A 33 7.38 -4.69 0.47
C ILE A 33 8.89 -4.58 0.21
N GLU A 34 9.72 -4.40 1.25
CA GLU A 34 11.17 -4.36 1.13
C GLU A 34 11.69 -5.70 0.59
N PHE A 35 11.28 -6.80 1.22
CA PHE A 35 11.65 -8.15 0.78
C PHE A 35 11.31 -8.39 -0.69
N GLU A 36 10.09 -8.05 -1.10
CA GLU A 36 9.65 -8.23 -2.49
C GLU A 36 10.42 -7.29 -3.44
N SER A 37 10.66 -6.03 -3.05
CA SER A 37 11.42 -5.06 -3.86
C SER A 37 12.86 -5.52 -4.12
N PHE A 38 13.55 -6.04 -3.11
CA PHE A 38 14.91 -6.56 -3.28
C PHE A 38 14.93 -7.86 -4.08
N SER A 39 13.87 -8.68 -4.00
CA SER A 39 13.74 -9.90 -4.82
C SER A 39 13.64 -9.57 -6.32
N LEU A 40 12.93 -8.49 -6.69
CA LEU A 40 12.79 -8.03 -8.08
C LEU A 40 14.10 -7.59 -8.74
N LEU A 41 15.13 -7.24 -7.96
CA LEU A 41 16.45 -6.90 -8.51
C LEU A 41 17.13 -8.08 -9.21
N ASN A 42 16.72 -9.31 -8.88
CA ASN A 42 17.28 -10.53 -9.45
C ASN A 42 16.52 -11.04 -10.68
N GLU A 43 15.43 -10.37 -11.07
CA GLU A 43 14.62 -10.75 -12.24
C GLU A 43 15.17 -10.19 -13.56
N SER A 44 14.64 -10.69 -14.68
CA SER A 44 14.87 -10.07 -15.99
C SER A 44 14.24 -8.68 -16.05
N LEU A 45 14.96 -7.71 -16.62
CA LEU A 45 14.53 -6.31 -16.75
C LEU A 45 14.19 -5.67 -15.38
N PRO A 46 15.10 -5.72 -14.38
CA PRO A 46 14.79 -5.35 -13.00
C PRO A 46 14.37 -3.89 -12.86
N GLY A 47 14.90 -2.99 -13.71
CA GLY A 47 14.51 -1.57 -13.72
C GLY A 47 13.03 -1.36 -14.07
N GLU A 48 12.54 -1.98 -15.14
CA GLU A 48 11.14 -1.87 -15.56
C GLU A 48 10.20 -2.53 -14.55
N ARG A 49 10.61 -3.69 -14.00
CA ARG A 49 9.85 -4.39 -12.95
C ARG A 49 9.68 -3.53 -11.71
N LEU A 50 10.77 -2.95 -11.21
CA LEU A 50 10.75 -2.05 -10.05
C LEU A 50 9.94 -0.78 -10.30
N ASP A 51 10.07 -0.17 -11.47
CA ASP A 51 9.32 1.04 -11.81
C ASP A 51 7.81 0.77 -11.85
N ASN A 52 7.39 -0.33 -12.47
CA ASN A 52 5.99 -0.74 -12.49
C ASN A 52 5.47 -1.11 -11.10
N TYR A 53 6.30 -1.79 -10.30
CA TYR A 53 6.00 -2.19 -8.93
C TYR A 53 5.76 -0.98 -8.02
N PHE A 54 6.68 -0.03 -7.95
CA PHE A 54 6.53 1.17 -7.13
C PHE A 54 5.43 2.09 -7.63
N LYS A 55 5.21 2.18 -8.95
CA LYS A 55 4.09 2.91 -9.52
C LYS A 55 2.75 2.31 -9.09
N PHE A 56 2.63 0.98 -9.10
CA PHE A 56 1.42 0.29 -8.62
C PHE A 56 1.21 0.53 -7.13
N LEU A 57 2.22 0.30 -6.29
CA LEU A 57 2.16 0.52 -4.84
C LEU A 57 1.73 1.95 -4.50
N ASN A 58 2.42 2.95 -5.08
CA ASN A 58 2.11 4.36 -4.82
C ASN A 58 0.67 4.71 -5.19
N ASN A 59 0.21 4.26 -6.36
CA ASN A 59 -1.18 4.47 -6.79
C ASN A 59 -2.18 3.87 -5.79
N LYS A 60 -1.92 2.65 -5.31
CA LYS A 60 -2.80 2.00 -4.32
C LYS A 60 -2.80 2.73 -2.99
N VAL A 61 -1.63 3.17 -2.49
CA VAL A 61 -1.55 3.98 -1.27
C VAL A 61 -2.26 5.33 -1.44
N ASP A 62 -2.19 5.97 -2.62
CA ASP A 62 -2.94 7.19 -2.91
C ASP A 62 -4.46 6.97 -2.90
N VAL A 63 -4.93 5.86 -3.47
CA VAL A 63 -6.34 5.48 -3.39
C VAL A 63 -6.75 5.27 -1.94
N ILE A 64 -5.91 4.62 -1.14
CA ILE A 64 -6.18 4.40 0.28
C ILE A 64 -6.29 5.72 1.04
N SER A 65 -5.34 6.64 0.83
CA SER A 65 -5.38 8.00 1.38
C SER A 65 -6.69 8.72 1.02
N ASN A 66 -6.93 8.90 -0.27
CA ASN A 66 -8.01 9.73 -0.76
C ASN A 66 -9.39 9.18 -0.37
N GLN A 67 -9.56 7.84 -0.38
CA GLN A 67 -10.85 7.22 -0.11
C GLN A 67 -11.10 6.94 1.37
N PHE A 68 -10.13 6.37 2.10
CA PHE A 68 -10.36 5.88 3.45
C PHE A 68 -9.83 6.79 4.54
N VAL A 69 -8.80 7.59 4.26
CA VAL A 69 -8.28 8.56 5.22
C VAL A 69 -9.03 9.89 5.09
N ASP A 70 -9.01 10.50 3.90
CA ASP A 70 -9.49 11.88 3.73
C ASP A 70 -11.01 11.98 3.59
N ARG A 71 -11.62 11.18 2.70
CA ARG A 71 -13.07 11.23 2.48
C ARG A 71 -13.85 10.69 3.68
N ARG A 72 -13.36 9.66 4.36
CA ARG A 72 -14.02 9.11 5.55
C ARG A 72 -14.07 10.14 6.69
N LYS A 73 -12.96 10.82 6.97
CA LYS A 73 -12.91 11.89 7.99
C LYS A 73 -13.90 13.03 7.73
N LYS A 74 -14.28 13.25 6.47
CA LYS A 74 -15.20 14.32 6.04
C LYS A 74 -16.64 13.86 5.80
N SER A 75 -16.93 12.57 6.02
CA SER A 75 -18.19 11.95 5.63
C SER A 75 -19.04 11.56 6.83
N SER A 76 -20.34 11.83 6.76
CA SER A 76 -21.35 11.29 7.68
C SER A 76 -21.92 9.93 7.20
N GLU A 77 -21.34 9.33 6.15
CA GLU A 77 -21.76 8.02 5.63
C GLU A 77 -21.66 6.94 6.71
N GLU A 78 -22.61 6.00 6.69
CA GLU A 78 -22.64 4.88 7.61
C GLU A 78 -21.37 4.02 7.53
N SER A 79 -20.89 3.55 8.68
CA SER A 79 -19.74 2.65 8.80
C SER A 79 -19.83 1.41 7.87
N ARG A 80 -21.05 0.92 7.62
CA ARG A 80 -21.31 -0.23 6.73
C ARG A 80 -20.91 0.04 5.28
N LEU A 81 -21.16 1.24 4.76
CA LEU A 81 -20.79 1.62 3.39
C LEU A 81 -19.28 1.64 3.21
N TRP A 82 -18.55 2.17 4.20
CA TRP A 82 -17.09 2.18 4.19
C TRP A 82 -16.48 0.79 4.22
N ARG A 83 -17.06 -0.13 5.00
CA ARG A 83 -16.65 -1.55 4.97
C ARG A 83 -16.87 -2.19 3.60
N HIS A 84 -18.00 -1.88 2.94
CA HIS A 84 -18.25 -2.41 1.60
C HIS A 84 -17.25 -1.88 0.57
N ARG A 85 -16.94 -0.58 0.61
CA ARG A 85 -15.90 0.04 -0.24
C ARG A 85 -14.51 -0.54 0.03
N ALA A 86 -14.17 -0.77 1.30
CA ALA A 86 -12.90 -1.40 1.69
C ALA A 86 -12.80 -2.82 1.10
N ASN A 87 -13.84 -3.64 1.27
CA ASN A 87 -13.88 -4.99 0.69
C ASN A 87 -13.77 -4.95 -0.83
N PHE A 88 -14.44 -4.02 -1.51
CA PHE A 88 -14.32 -3.85 -2.95
C PHE A 88 -12.88 -3.52 -3.37
N GLN A 89 -12.20 -2.61 -2.68
CA GLN A 89 -10.79 -2.29 -3.00
C GLN A 89 -9.85 -3.47 -2.73
N LYS A 90 -10.07 -4.22 -1.65
CA LYS A 90 -9.31 -5.45 -1.37
C LYS A 90 -9.47 -6.49 -2.48
N SER A 91 -10.69 -6.72 -2.97
CA SER A 91 -10.95 -7.60 -4.11
C SER A 91 -10.29 -7.12 -5.39
N ARG A 92 -10.22 -5.81 -5.64
CA ARG A 92 -9.51 -5.25 -6.81
C ARG A 92 -8.00 -5.43 -6.73
N ILE A 93 -7.41 -5.35 -5.54
CA ILE A 93 -5.98 -5.65 -5.36
C ILE A 93 -5.73 -7.12 -5.66
N GLU A 94 -6.56 -8.00 -5.10
CA GLU A 94 -6.43 -9.45 -5.32
C GLU A 94 -6.58 -9.84 -6.79
N GLY A 95 -7.52 -9.23 -7.51
CA GLY A 95 -7.71 -9.51 -8.93
C GLY A 95 -6.52 -9.11 -9.83
N VAL A 96 -5.61 -8.25 -9.35
CA VAL A 96 -4.43 -7.82 -10.11
C VAL A 96 -3.17 -8.56 -9.69
N MET A 97 -2.97 -8.78 -8.38
CA MET A 97 -1.81 -9.51 -7.85
C MET A 97 -2.24 -10.57 -6.82
N PRO A 98 -2.88 -11.67 -7.26
CA PRO A 98 -3.32 -12.72 -6.36
C PRO A 98 -2.12 -13.35 -5.63
N ASP A 99 -2.31 -13.69 -4.35
CA ASP A 99 -1.36 -14.45 -3.52
C ASP A 99 0.04 -13.84 -3.32
N SER A 100 0.24 -12.56 -3.69
CA SER A 100 1.48 -11.80 -3.46
C SER A 100 1.58 -11.20 -2.05
N GLU A 101 2.81 -10.97 -1.57
CA GLU A 101 3.05 -10.25 -0.31
C GLU A 101 2.54 -8.80 -0.40
N VAL A 102 2.77 -8.10 -1.52
CA VAL A 102 2.15 -6.78 -1.77
C VAL A 102 0.64 -6.79 -1.62
N SER A 103 -0.04 -7.81 -2.16
CA SER A 103 -1.50 -7.91 -2.03
C SER A 103 -1.91 -8.03 -0.56
N ARG A 104 -1.23 -8.87 0.21
CA ARG A 104 -1.46 -9.00 1.67
C ARG A 104 -1.18 -7.67 2.39
N ALA A 105 -0.07 -7.03 2.09
CA ALA A 105 0.37 -5.77 2.70
C ALA A 105 -0.60 -4.61 2.41
N LEU A 106 -1.09 -4.47 1.17
CA LEU A 106 -2.05 -3.44 0.80
C LEU A 106 -3.44 -3.68 1.42
N LYS A 107 -3.90 -4.93 1.50
CA LYS A 107 -5.15 -5.28 2.21
C LYS A 107 -5.03 -4.95 3.69
N PHE A 108 -3.88 -5.26 4.31
CA PHE A 108 -3.58 -4.89 5.69
C PHE A 108 -3.64 -3.38 5.91
N LEU A 109 -3.05 -2.56 5.03
CA LEU A 109 -3.17 -1.10 5.12
C LEU A 109 -4.61 -0.60 5.00
N ILE A 110 -5.42 -1.19 4.11
CA ILE A 110 -6.85 -0.85 4.01
C ILE A 110 -7.56 -1.11 5.33
N ASP A 111 -7.34 -2.28 5.93
CA ASP A 111 -7.98 -2.63 7.20
C ASP A 111 -7.51 -1.72 8.34
N LYS A 112 -6.20 -1.43 8.41
CA LYS A 112 -5.62 -0.53 9.40
C LYS A 112 -5.96 0.94 9.20
N SER A 113 -6.40 1.34 8.01
CA SER A 113 -6.91 2.70 7.79
C SER A 113 -8.14 3.02 8.66
N PHE A 114 -8.82 1.98 9.18
CA PHE A 114 -9.95 2.18 10.07
C PHE A 114 -9.56 2.60 11.48
N GLU A 115 -8.31 2.36 11.88
CA GLU A 115 -7.74 2.62 13.20
C GLU A 115 -7.01 3.98 13.30
N LEU A 116 -7.02 4.76 12.21
CA LEU A 116 -6.53 6.15 12.12
C LEU A 116 -7.54 7.15 12.67
#